data_AF-A0A4Z2DEN0-F1
#
_entry.id   AF-A0A4Z2DEN0-F1
#
_cell.length_a   1.000
_cell.length_b   1.000
_cell.length_c   1.000
_cell.angle_alpha   90.00
_cell.angle_beta   90.00
_cell.angle_gamma   90.00
#
_symmetry.space_group_name_H-M   'P 1'
#
loop_
_entity.id
_entity.type
_entity.pdbx_description
1 polymer ?
#
loop_
_entity_poly.entity_id
_entity_poly.type
_entity_poly.pdbx_seq_one_letter_code
_entity_poly.pdbx_strand_id
1 'polypeptide(L)'
;MLTLCLGMCIEALGKDQEECSIVGFEGSCYYYHYGAQGVDDHGWGCGYRTLQTILSWYKLTKSYLFDIPTLFEVQNILYEIGDKPQIFVGSHDWIGTYECGLVIQYLTKHDFRLIHIDKGNFTEKVVRLLVDHFQTQRSPVMLGNQRLFLIL
;
A
#
# COMPACT_ATOMS: atom_id res chain seq x y z
N MET A 1 2.54 -9.32 12.83
CA MET A 1 1.19 -8.81 13.15
C MET A 1 1.36 -7.41 13.69
N LEU A 2 1.26 -6.39 12.83
CA LEU A 2 1.33 -4.98 13.24
C LEU A 2 -0.04 -4.60 13.80
N THR A 3 -0.20 -4.75 15.11
CA THR A 3 -1.37 -4.26 15.84
C THR A 3 -1.25 -2.74 15.91
N LEU A 4 -1.78 -2.04 14.90
CA LEU A 4 -2.06 -0.61 15.01
C LEU A 4 -3.07 -0.48 16.17
N CYS A 5 -2.63 0.12 17.26
CA CYS A 5 -3.45 0.35 18.44
C CYS A 5 -4.55 1.35 18.08
N LEU A 6 -5.67 0.84 17.55
CA LEU A 6 -6.95 1.53 17.32
C LEU A 6 -7.66 1.88 18.63
N GLY A 7 -6.97 1.85 19.77
CA GLY A 7 -7.53 2.04 21.11
C GLY A 7 -8.30 3.35 21.30
N MET A 8 -8.03 4.36 20.48
CA MET A 8 -8.75 5.64 20.51
C MET A 8 -10.05 5.65 19.68
N CYS A 9 -10.29 4.67 18.81
CA CYS A 9 -11.54 4.57 18.04
C CYS A 9 -12.64 3.82 18.80
N ILE A 10 -12.28 2.99 19.79
CA ILE A 10 -13.25 2.21 20.58
C ILE A 10 -14.11 3.12 21.47
N GLU A 11 -13.58 4.24 21.96
CA GLU A 11 -14.36 5.17 22.82
C GLU A 11 -15.39 6.00 22.04
N ALA A 12 -15.27 6.07 20.71
CA ALA A 12 -16.23 6.77 19.84
C ALA A 12 -17.43 5.89 19.44
N LEU A 13 -17.36 4.58 19.67
CA LEU A 13 -18.45 3.63 19.47
C LEU A 13 -19.10 3.43 20.84
N GLY A 14 -20.34 3.88 20.99
CA GLY A 14 -21.05 3.94 22.25
C GLY A 14 -20.97 2.64 23.07
N LYS A 15 -20.92 2.79 24.39
CA LYS A 15 -21.03 1.68 25.35
C LYS A 15 -22.32 0.91 25.10
N ASP A 16 -22.22 -0.20 24.40
CA ASP A 16 -23.01 -1.41 24.56
C ASP A 16 -22.22 -2.55 23.91
N GLN A 17 -22.41 -3.79 24.39
CA GLN A 17 -21.65 -4.97 23.96
C GLN A 17 -21.78 -5.21 22.44
N GLU A 18 -20.93 -4.59 21.62
CA GLU A 18 -20.87 -4.84 20.18
C GLU A 18 -19.78 -5.87 19.86
N GLU A 19 -20.19 -6.89 19.12
CA GLU A 19 -19.35 -7.93 18.54
C GLU A 19 -18.17 -7.28 17.79
N CYS A 20 -16.97 -7.39 18.35
CA CYS A 20 -15.76 -6.86 17.72
C CYS A 20 -15.49 -7.64 16.43
N SER A 21 -15.85 -7.06 15.29
CA SER A 21 -15.60 -7.65 13.98
C SER A 21 -14.19 -7.29 13.51
N ILE A 22 -13.39 -8.33 13.22
CA ILE A 22 -12.05 -8.16 12.62
C ILE A 22 -12.24 -8.19 11.11
N VAL A 23 -11.91 -7.08 10.45
CA VAL A 23 -11.87 -6.97 8.99
C VAL A 23 -10.44 -6.67 8.54
N GLY A 24 -10.05 -7.21 7.39
CA GLY A 24 -8.73 -7.03 6.81
C GLY A 24 -8.69 -7.51 5.38
N PHE A 25 -7.51 -7.43 4.76
CA PHE A 25 -7.33 -8.02 3.44
C PHE A 25 -7.44 -9.55 3.53
N GLU A 26 -7.89 -10.19 2.45
CA GLU A 26 -7.93 -11.65 2.34
C GLU A 26 -6.91 -12.13 1.32
N GLY A 27 -6.32 -13.31 1.56
CA GLY A 27 -5.34 -13.93 0.67
C GLY A 27 -3.92 -13.90 1.24
N SER A 28 -2.95 -14.11 0.36
CA SER A 28 -1.53 -14.24 0.72
C SER A 28 -0.69 -13.18 0.02
N CYS A 29 0.37 -12.74 0.69
CA CYS A 29 1.41 -11.88 0.13
C CYS A 29 2.76 -12.29 0.70
N TYR A 30 3.84 -11.97 -0.03
CA TYR A 30 5.19 -12.01 0.50
C TYR A 30 5.51 -10.70 1.21
N TYR A 31 6.26 -10.80 2.30
CA TYR A 31 6.74 -9.62 3.03
C TYR A 31 8.08 -9.16 2.46
N TYR A 32 8.05 -8.05 1.70
CA TYR A 32 9.27 -7.39 1.23
C TYR A 32 9.73 -6.34 2.22
N HIS A 33 11.03 -6.30 2.48
CA HIS A 33 11.67 -5.40 3.45
C HIS A 33 13.04 -4.93 2.92
N TYR A 34 13.68 -4.00 3.64
CA TYR A 34 15.02 -3.52 3.29
C TYR A 34 16.03 -4.67 3.15
N GLY A 35 16.91 -4.60 2.16
CA GLY A 35 17.85 -5.69 1.86
C GLY A 35 17.26 -6.81 1.00
N ALA A 36 15.95 -6.85 0.77
CA ALA A 36 15.34 -7.85 -0.10
C ALA A 36 15.90 -7.74 -1.52
N GLN A 37 16.02 -8.88 -2.20
CA GLN A 37 16.65 -8.98 -3.53
C GLN A 37 18.12 -8.49 -3.55
N GLY A 38 18.81 -8.42 -2.40
CA GLY A 38 20.24 -8.08 -2.32
C GLY A 38 20.56 -6.61 -2.53
N VAL A 39 19.57 -5.71 -2.43
CA VAL A 39 19.76 -4.25 -2.59
C VAL A 39 19.81 -3.57 -1.23
N ASP A 40 20.83 -2.76 -0.96
CA ASP A 40 20.89 -1.90 0.23
C ASP A 40 20.04 -0.64 0.03
N ASP A 41 18.75 -0.74 0.39
CA ASP A 41 17.76 0.31 0.20
C ASP A 41 17.36 1.03 1.50
N HIS A 42 18.21 0.95 2.53
CA HIS A 42 17.96 1.62 3.80
C HIS A 42 17.86 3.14 3.61
N GLY A 43 16.80 3.74 4.16
CA GLY A 43 16.57 5.18 4.13
C GLY A 43 15.78 5.69 2.92
N TRP A 44 15.60 4.90 1.86
CA TRP A 44 14.88 5.34 0.64
C TRP A 44 13.92 4.30 0.04
N GLY A 45 14.13 3.01 0.32
CA GLY A 45 13.40 1.92 -0.32
C GLY A 45 12.00 1.61 0.22
N CYS A 46 11.51 2.25 1.29
CA CYS A 46 10.31 1.80 1.98
C CYS A 46 9.07 1.72 1.07
N GLY A 47 8.84 2.75 0.24
CA GLY A 47 7.73 2.76 -0.71
C GLY A 47 7.81 1.61 -1.70
N TYR A 48 9.01 1.31 -2.22
CA TYR A 48 9.24 0.19 -3.11
C TYR A 48 8.95 -1.16 -2.46
N ARG A 49 9.34 -1.36 -1.20
CA ARG A 49 9.10 -2.63 -0.48
C ARG A 49 7.63 -2.83 -0.14
N THR A 50 6.92 -1.75 0.19
CA THR A 50 5.46 -1.81 0.34
C THR A 50 4.78 -2.14 -1.00
N LEU A 51 5.19 -1.52 -2.10
CA LEU A 51 4.71 -1.83 -3.44
C LEU A 51 4.94 -3.30 -3.81
N GLN A 52 6.13 -3.84 -3.58
CA GLN A 52 6.43 -5.26 -3.84
C GLN A 52 5.56 -6.21 -3.03
N THR A 53 5.30 -5.88 -1.76
CA THR A 53 4.38 -6.63 -0.89
C THR A 53 2.97 -6.65 -1.49
N ILE A 54 2.46 -5.51 -1.95
CA ILE A 54 1.15 -5.40 -2.59
C ILE A 54 1.10 -6.16 -3.92
N LEU A 55 2.10 -6.01 -4.78
CA LEU A 55 2.19 -6.71 -6.06
C LEU A 55 2.24 -8.24 -5.86
N SER A 56 2.89 -8.70 -4.79
CA SER A 56 2.87 -10.13 -4.44
C SER A 56 1.48 -10.64 -4.03
N TRP A 57 0.63 -9.78 -3.47
CA TRP A 57 -0.76 -10.12 -3.21
C TRP A 57 -1.54 -10.32 -4.51
N TYR A 58 -1.34 -9.46 -5.52
CA TYR A 58 -1.93 -9.69 -6.85
C TYR A 58 -1.42 -10.99 -7.49
N LYS A 59 -0.11 -11.26 -7.39
CA LYS A 59 0.48 -12.50 -7.92
C LYS A 59 -0.11 -13.74 -7.25
N LEU A 60 -0.18 -13.79 -5.92
CA LEU A 60 -0.60 -14.97 -5.17
C LEU A 60 -2.12 -15.13 -5.06
N THR A 61 -2.85 -14.05 -4.84
CA THR A 61 -4.29 -14.09 -4.53
C THR A 61 -5.16 -13.89 -5.77
N LYS A 62 -4.67 -13.11 -6.75
CA LYS A 62 -5.39 -12.84 -8.01
C LYS A 62 -4.78 -13.56 -9.21
N SER A 63 -3.78 -14.42 -9.00
CA SER A 63 -3.12 -15.23 -10.02
C SER A 63 -2.54 -14.44 -11.20
N TYR A 64 -2.06 -13.22 -10.95
CA TYR A 64 -1.39 -12.42 -11.97
C TYR A 64 -0.05 -13.04 -12.39
N LEU A 65 0.21 -13.04 -13.70
CA LEU A 65 1.39 -13.65 -14.31
C LEU A 65 2.49 -12.61 -14.61
N PHE A 66 2.95 -11.91 -13.58
CA PHE A 66 4.13 -11.06 -13.66
C PHE A 66 5.13 -11.41 -12.55
N ASP A 67 6.41 -11.13 -12.78
CA ASP A 67 7.43 -11.21 -11.73
C ASP A 67 7.48 -9.93 -10.91
N ILE A 68 7.76 -10.06 -9.61
CA ILE A 68 7.79 -8.91 -8.73
C ILE A 68 8.97 -8.01 -9.14
N PRO A 69 8.70 -6.77 -9.60
CA PRO A 69 9.74 -5.91 -10.16
C PRO A 69 10.76 -5.54 -9.09
N THR A 70 12.02 -5.46 -9.49
CA THR A 70 13.11 -4.86 -8.72
C THR A 70 12.89 -3.36 -8.54
N LEU A 71 13.61 -2.74 -7.60
CA LEU A 71 13.56 -1.28 -7.40
C LEU A 71 13.90 -0.51 -8.68
N PHE A 72 14.89 -0.99 -9.44
CA PHE A 72 15.27 -0.42 -10.73
C PHE A 72 14.17 -0.54 -11.79
N GLU A 73 13.50 -1.69 -11.89
CA GLU A 73 12.38 -1.86 -12.82
C GLU A 73 11.19 -0.96 -12.46
N VAL A 74 10.92 -0.77 -11.16
CA VAL A 74 9.91 0.19 -10.71
C VAL A 74 10.26 1.62 -11.17
N GLN A 75 11.52 2.03 -11.04
CA GLN A 75 11.97 3.34 -11.52
C GLN A 75 11.83 3.49 -13.04
N ASN A 76 12.15 2.43 -13.80
CA ASN A 76 11.95 2.42 -15.26
C ASN A 76 10.48 2.54 -15.62
N ILE A 77 9.59 1.80 -14.96
CA ILE A 77 8.14 1.92 -15.19
C ILE A 77 7.67 3.37 -14.99
N LEU A 78 8.10 4.02 -13.91
CA LEU A 78 7.74 5.42 -13.62
C LEU A 78 8.27 6.41 -14.67
N TYR A 79 9.44 6.13 -15.25
CA TYR A 79 9.95 6.88 -16.40
C TYR A 79 9.14 6.61 -17.68
N GLU A 80 8.87 5.35 -17.99
CA GLU A 80 8.13 4.93 -19.20
C GLU A 80 6.72 5.53 -19.28
N ILE A 81 6.03 5.63 -18.14
CA ILE A 81 4.70 6.25 -18.07
C ILE A 81 4.75 7.78 -18.04
N GLY A 82 5.95 8.38 -17.98
CA GLY A 82 6.16 9.83 -17.99
C GLY A 82 5.99 10.54 -16.65
N ASP A 83 5.93 9.82 -15.52
CA ASP A 83 5.82 10.41 -14.18
C ASP A 83 7.16 10.97 -13.68
N LYS A 84 8.26 10.26 -13.98
CA LYS A 84 9.61 10.64 -13.52
C LYS A 84 10.56 10.91 -14.69
N PRO A 85 11.53 11.83 -14.54
CA PRO A 85 12.57 12.05 -15.55
C PRO A 85 13.55 10.87 -15.60
N GLN A 86 14.27 10.71 -16.71
CA GLN A 86 15.25 9.63 -16.87
C GLN A 86 16.33 9.59 -15.76
N ILE A 87 16.71 10.74 -15.21
CA ILE A 87 17.70 10.83 -14.11
C ILE A 87 17.22 10.16 -12.80
N PHE A 88 15.92 9.90 -12.66
CA PHE A 88 15.37 9.14 -11.54
C PHE A 88 15.72 7.64 -11.63
N VAL A 89 15.95 7.12 -12.84
CA VAL A 89 16.29 5.71 -13.04
C VAL A 89 17.71 5.45 -12.53
N GLY A 90 17.83 4.52 -11.58
CA GLY A 90 19.07 4.24 -10.88
C GLY A 90 19.38 5.20 -9.72
N SER A 91 18.48 6.13 -9.38
CA SER A 91 18.65 6.99 -8.20
C SER A 91 18.29 6.24 -6.89
N HIS A 92 18.57 6.88 -5.76
CA HIS A 92 18.11 6.44 -4.43
C HIS A 92 16.96 7.33 -3.92
N ASP A 93 16.16 7.88 -4.82
CA ASP A 93 15.01 8.68 -4.43
C ASP A 93 13.89 7.76 -3.93
N TRP A 94 13.13 8.24 -2.95
CA TRP A 94 11.97 7.52 -2.42
C TRP A 94 10.75 7.69 -3.35
N ILE A 95 9.83 6.72 -3.30
CA ILE A 95 8.52 6.81 -3.94
C ILE A 95 7.40 6.85 -2.90
N GLY A 96 6.33 7.58 -3.22
CA GLY A 96 5.15 7.72 -2.38
C GLY A 96 4.00 6.81 -2.82
N THR A 97 2.87 7.01 -2.14
CA THR A 97 1.64 6.24 -2.37
C THR A 97 1.08 6.43 -3.77
N TYR A 98 1.28 7.61 -4.38
CA TYR A 98 0.85 7.92 -5.74
C TYR A 98 1.64 7.13 -6.77
N GLU A 99 2.97 7.18 -6.72
CA GLU A 99 3.84 6.42 -7.63
C GLU A 99 3.60 4.91 -7.51
N CYS A 100 3.37 4.41 -6.28
CA CYS A 100 3.00 3.01 -6.07
C CYS A 100 1.69 2.65 -6.79
N GLY A 101 0.67 3.52 -6.68
CA GLY A 101 -0.60 3.35 -7.39
C GLY A 101 -0.43 3.32 -8.90
N LEU A 102 0.38 4.22 -9.47
CA LEU A 102 0.68 4.25 -10.91
C LEU A 102 1.30 2.94 -11.39
N VAL A 103 2.28 2.42 -10.65
CA VAL A 103 2.95 1.15 -11.00
C VAL A 103 1.99 -0.04 -10.89
N ILE A 104 1.13 -0.06 -9.87
CA ILE A 104 0.09 -1.09 -9.74
C ILE A 104 -0.88 -1.01 -10.91
N GLN A 105 -1.38 0.17 -11.26
CA GLN A 105 -2.29 0.34 -12.40
C GLN A 105 -1.62 -0.08 -13.71
N TYR A 106 -0.35 0.28 -13.91
CA TYR A 106 0.42 -0.12 -15.09
C TYR A 106 0.50 -1.64 -15.24
N LEU A 107 0.85 -2.36 -14.16
CA LEU A 107 1.07 -3.81 -14.18
C LEU A 107 -0.23 -4.64 -14.11
N THR A 108 -1.24 -4.17 -13.39
CA THR A 108 -2.44 -4.95 -13.07
C THR A 108 -3.68 -4.52 -13.84
N LYS A 109 -3.64 -3.34 -14.47
CA LYS A 109 -4.78 -2.65 -15.09
C LYS A 109 -5.94 -2.39 -14.12
N HIS A 110 -5.67 -2.43 -12.81
CA HIS A 110 -6.64 -2.04 -11.78
C HIS A 110 -6.45 -0.57 -11.42
N ASP A 111 -7.56 0.13 -11.28
CA ASP A 111 -7.55 1.49 -10.75
C ASP A 111 -7.19 1.48 -9.26
N PHE A 112 -6.77 2.65 -8.79
CA PHE A 112 -6.49 2.87 -7.39
C PHE A 112 -7.11 4.18 -6.93
N ARG A 113 -7.33 4.32 -5.62
CA ARG A 113 -7.80 5.56 -5.02
C ARG A 113 -6.83 6.02 -3.95
N LEU A 114 -6.53 7.32 -4.01
CA LEU A 114 -5.79 8.02 -2.98
C LEU A 114 -6.77 8.70 -2.02
N ILE A 115 -6.56 8.47 -0.72
CA ILE A 115 -7.37 9.07 0.34
C ILE A 115 -6.45 9.88 1.23
N HIS A 116 -6.68 11.19 1.23
CA HIS A 116 -5.97 12.11 2.10
C HIS A 116 -6.60 12.10 3.51
N ILE A 117 -5.74 12.05 4.53
CA ILE A 117 -6.15 12.13 5.93
C ILE A 117 -5.45 13.29 6.60
N ASP A 118 -6.17 14.06 7.41
CA ASP A 118 -5.54 15.10 8.21
C ASP A 118 -4.73 14.49 9.36
N LYS A 119 -3.58 15.11 9.67
CA LYS A 119 -2.60 14.60 10.65
C LYS A 119 -3.28 14.17 11.95
N GLY A 120 -3.13 12.90 12.33
CA GLY A 120 -3.57 12.37 13.62
C GLY A 120 -5.05 11.97 13.72
N ASN A 121 -5.87 12.21 12.70
CA ASN A 121 -7.31 11.94 12.77
C ASN A 121 -7.73 10.81 11.83
N PHE A 122 -7.63 9.57 12.31
CA PHE A 122 -8.48 8.50 11.81
C PHE A 122 -9.92 8.78 12.27
N THR A 123 -10.61 9.61 11.49
CA THR A 123 -12.02 9.91 11.74
C THR A 123 -12.86 8.65 11.56
N GLU A 124 -14.03 8.61 12.18
CA GLU A 124 -15.01 7.54 11.96
C GLU A 124 -15.28 7.30 10.47
N LYS A 125 -15.31 8.37 9.67
CA LYS A 125 -15.46 8.29 8.20
C LYS A 125 -14.34 7.49 7.53
N VAL A 126 -13.09 7.69 7.96
CA VAL A 126 -11.94 6.94 7.45
C VAL A 126 -12.03 5.48 7.86
N VAL A 127 -12.37 5.22 9.12
CA VAL A 127 -12.51 3.86 9.64
C VAL A 127 -13.60 3.11 8.88
N ARG A 128 -14.79 3.72 8.71
CA ARG A 128 -15.88 3.14 7.92
C ARG A 128 -15.45 2.86 6.49
N LEU A 129 -14.73 3.79 5.85
CA LEU A 129 -14.20 3.57 4.51
C LEU A 129 -13.26 2.35 4.46
N LEU A 130 -12.34 2.19 5.42
CA LEU A 130 -11.45 1.04 5.48
C LEU A 130 -12.21 -0.27 5.74
N VAL A 131 -13.24 -0.24 6.59
CA VAL A 131 -14.11 -1.39 6.83
C VAL A 131 -14.82 -1.79 5.54
N ASP A 132 -15.46 -0.85 4.86
CA ASP A 132 -16.15 -1.09 3.59
C ASP A 132 -15.17 -1.63 2.53
N HIS A 133 -13.95 -1.08 2.48
CA HIS A 133 -12.87 -1.55 1.59
C HIS A 133 -12.52 -3.01 1.85
N PHE A 134 -12.26 -3.38 3.11
CA PHE A 134 -11.90 -4.76 3.46
C PHE A 134 -13.06 -5.73 3.29
N GLN A 135 -14.31 -5.29 3.46
CA GLN A 135 -15.49 -6.13 3.21
C GLN A 135 -15.79 -6.33 1.72
N THR A 136 -15.43 -5.36 0.86
CA THR A 136 -15.74 -5.41 -0.58
C THR A 136 -14.55 -5.85 -1.42
N GLN A 137 -13.42 -5.13 -1.35
CA GLN A 137 -12.24 -5.36 -2.19
C GLN A 137 -11.28 -6.39 -1.60
N ARG A 138 -11.17 -6.42 -0.26
CA ARG A 138 -10.27 -7.33 0.50
C ARG A 138 -8.80 -7.21 0.07
N SER A 139 -8.40 -6.09 -0.52
CA SER A 139 -7.04 -5.84 -0.98
C SER A 139 -6.21 -5.16 0.13
N PRO A 140 -4.88 -5.39 0.16
CA PRO A 140 -3.99 -4.66 1.06
C PRO A 140 -4.04 -3.15 0.82
N VAL A 141 -3.79 -2.37 1.87
CA VAL A 141 -3.78 -0.91 1.84
C VAL A 141 -2.39 -0.41 2.20
N MET A 142 -1.85 0.55 1.44
CA MET A 142 -0.59 1.23 1.77
C MET A 142 -0.87 2.56 2.46
N LEU A 143 -0.17 2.81 3.56
CA LEU A 143 -0.19 4.07 4.29
C LEU A 143 1.14 4.79 4.05
N GLY A 144 1.10 5.90 3.33
CA GLY A 144 2.29 6.74 3.10
C GLY A 144 2.54 7.72 4.24
N ASN A 145 3.82 8.08 4.43
CA ASN A 145 4.26 9.05 5.45
C ASN A 145 3.64 10.46 5.29
N GLN A 146 3.10 10.78 4.11
CA GLN A 146 2.47 12.07 3.80
C GLN A 146 0.94 12.04 3.87
N ARG A 147 0.36 11.15 4.68
CA ARG A 147 -1.08 11.14 5.00
C ARG A 147 -1.99 10.69 3.84
N LEU A 148 -1.46 9.86 2.95
CA LEU A 148 -2.18 9.30 1.81
C LEU A 148 -2.27 7.79 1.93
N PHE A 149 -3.51 7.29 1.90
CA PHE A 149 -3.81 5.87 1.77
C PHE A 149 -3.97 5.54 0.31
N LEU A 150 -3.38 4.44 -0.11
CA LEU A 150 -3.67 3.79 -1.37
C LEU A 150 -4.58 2.63 -1.07
N ILE A 151 -5.80 2.72 -1.56
CA ILE A 151 -6.74 1.61 -1.62
C ILE A 151 -6.87 1.16 -3.08
N LEU A 152 -7.07 -0.15 -3.25
CA LEU A 152 -7.10 -0.85 -4.54
C LEU A 152 -8.45 -1.47 -4.79
#